data_AF-A0A6B2UM97-F1
#
_entry.id   AF-A0A6B2UM97-F1
#
_cell.length_a   1.000
_cell.length_b   1.000
_cell.length_c   1.000
_cell.angle_alpha   90.00
_cell.angle_beta   90.00
_cell.angle_gamma   90.00
#
_symmetry.space_group_name_H-M   'P 1'
#
loop_
_entity.id
_entity.type
_entity.pdbx_description
1 polymer ?
#
loop_
_entity_poly.entity_id
_entity_poly.type
_entity_poly.pdbx_seq_one_letter_code
_entity_poly.pdbx_strand_id
1 'polypeptide(L)'
;MDRTLIVTNDFPPRPGGIQSFLHNMALRLEPERFVVYASTWKRSREGREATARFDAEQPFRVHRDQTTMLLPTPRTTARAKLLLKRYEATSVWFGAAAPLGLMAPALRAAGATRLVGTTHGHEA
;
A
#
# COMPACT_ATOMS: atom_id res chain seq x y z
N MET A 1 -1.42 -14.19 13.89
CA MET A 1 -0.90 -13.46 12.72
C MET A 1 -0.49 -12.06 13.14
N ASP A 2 0.44 -11.46 12.42
CA ASP A 2 0.91 -10.11 12.68
C ASP A 2 0.10 -9.11 11.84
N ARG A 3 -0.06 -7.86 12.32
CA ARG A 3 -0.71 -6.82 11.51
C ARG A 3 0.22 -6.40 10.36
N THR A 4 -0.36 -6.19 9.19
CA THR A 4 0.40 -5.92 7.95
C THR A 4 0.13 -4.53 7.39
N LEU A 5 1.18 -3.79 7.05
CA LEU A 5 1.10 -2.59 6.22
C LEU A 5 1.34 -2.97 4.76
N ILE A 6 0.32 -2.85 3.91
CA ILE A 6 0.44 -3.02 2.46
C ILE A 6 0.84 -1.67 1.86
N VAL A 7 1.91 -1.62 1.08
CA VAL A 7 2.39 -0.39 0.41
C VAL A 7 2.40 -0.60 -1.09
N THR A 8 1.68 0.22 -1.85
CA THR A 8 1.51 0.00 -3.30
C THR A 8 1.21 1.26 -4.11
N ASN A 9 1.63 1.28 -5.39
CA ASN A 9 1.13 2.23 -6.38
C ASN A 9 -0.10 1.73 -7.12
N ASP A 10 -0.38 0.45 -6.99
CA ASP A 10 -1.24 -0.31 -7.86
C ASP A 10 -2.44 -0.76 -7.05
N PHE A 11 -3.32 0.18 -6.76
CA PHE A 11 -4.60 -0.10 -6.11
C PHE A 11 -5.76 0.48 -6.92
N PRO A 12 -6.94 -0.16 -6.93
CA PRO A 12 -8.12 0.43 -7.57
C PRO A 12 -8.45 1.79 -6.94
N PRO A 13 -9.26 2.65 -7.57
CA PRO A 13 -10.05 2.42 -8.79
C PRO A 13 -9.25 2.48 -10.10
N ARG A 14 -7.91 2.64 -10.06
CA ARG A 14 -7.08 2.47 -11.25
C ARG A 14 -7.30 1.06 -11.83
N PRO A 15 -7.62 0.92 -13.14
CA PRO A 15 -7.70 -0.39 -13.75
C PRO A 15 -6.29 -0.96 -13.99
N GLY A 16 -6.13 -2.27 -13.82
CA GLY A 16 -4.92 -3.00 -14.20
C GLY A 16 -4.75 -4.33 -13.44
N GLY A 17 -3.83 -5.17 -13.91
CA GLY A 17 -3.63 -6.53 -13.39
C GLY A 17 -3.17 -6.55 -11.93
N ILE A 18 -2.16 -5.75 -11.59
CA ILE A 18 -1.61 -5.66 -10.21
C ILE A 18 -2.66 -5.09 -9.26
N GLN A 19 -3.43 -4.09 -9.70
CA GLN A 19 -4.53 -3.48 -8.95
C GLN A 19 -5.58 -4.52 -8.58
N SER A 20 -6.04 -5.29 -9.57
CA SER A 20 -7.00 -6.37 -9.37
C SER A 20 -6.43 -7.47 -8.48
N PHE A 21 -5.17 -7.86 -8.67
CA PHE A 21 -4.50 -8.87 -7.86
C PHE A 21 -4.46 -8.47 -6.38
N LEU A 22 -3.92 -7.29 -6.06
CA LEU A 22 -3.79 -6.83 -4.67
C LEU A 22 -5.13 -6.65 -3.99
N HIS A 23 -6.13 -6.10 -4.70
CA HIS A 23 -7.48 -5.93 -4.16
C HIS A 23 -8.15 -7.27 -3.86
N ASN A 24 -8.07 -8.23 -4.79
CA ASN A 24 -8.62 -9.57 -4.58
C ASN A 24 -7.93 -10.32 -3.43
N MET A 25 -6.62 -10.15 -3.27
CA MET A 25 -5.91 -10.69 -2.12
C MET A 25 -6.37 -10.03 -0.82
N ALA A 26 -6.46 -8.69 -0.78
CA ALA A 26 -6.91 -7.95 0.40
C ALA A 26 -8.32 -8.36 0.85
N LEU A 27 -9.25 -8.60 -0.08
CA LEU A 27 -10.61 -9.07 0.23
C LEU A 27 -10.67 -10.47 0.86
N ARG A 28 -9.59 -11.25 0.77
CA ARG A 28 -9.48 -12.61 1.34
C ARG A 28 -8.71 -12.65 2.66
N LEU A 29 -8.23 -11.50 3.13
CA LEU A 29 -7.57 -11.34 4.42
C LEU A 29 -8.57 -10.81 5.45
N GLU A 30 -8.32 -11.10 6.73
CA GLU A 30 -9.06 -10.49 7.84
C GLU A 30 -8.90 -8.95 7.83
N PRO A 31 -9.98 -8.16 7.66
CA PRO A 31 -9.90 -6.71 7.42
C PRO A 31 -9.20 -5.91 8.52
N GLU A 32 -9.26 -6.37 9.77
CA GLU A 32 -8.66 -5.73 10.93
C GLU A 32 -7.15 -6.02 11.06
N ARG A 33 -6.64 -6.94 10.24
CA ARG A 33 -5.25 -7.42 10.28
C ARG A 33 -4.33 -6.73 9.31
N PHE A 34 -4.82 -5.79 8.52
CA PHE A 34 -3.98 -5.01 7.64
C PHE A 34 -4.50 -3.60 7.40
N VAL A 35 -3.64 -2.78 6.83
CA VAL A 35 -3.96 -1.45 6.34
C VAL A 35 -3.26 -1.24 5.00
N VAL A 36 -3.94 -0.61 4.05
CA VAL A 36 -3.36 -0.27 2.75
C VAL A 36 -2.86 1.16 2.77
N TYR A 37 -1.64 1.38 2.27
CA TYR A 37 -1.09 2.69 1.93
C TYR A 37 -0.84 2.74 0.43
N ALA A 38 -1.64 3.56 -0.27
CA ALA A 38 -1.64 3.63 -1.71
C ALA A 38 -1.52 5.07 -2.23
N SER A 39 -1.03 5.24 -3.46
CA SER A 39 -1.17 6.52 -4.18
C SER A 39 -2.65 6.79 -4.54
N THR A 40 -2.96 8.05 -4.86
CA THR A 40 -4.28 8.45 -5.35
C THR A 40 -4.38 8.28 -6.86
N TRP A 41 -5.50 7.72 -7.36
CA TRP A 41 -5.73 7.61 -8.79
C TRP A 41 -6.24 8.93 -9.38
N LYS A 42 -5.40 9.56 -10.22
CA LYS A 42 -5.62 10.86 -10.90
C LYS A 42 -5.79 12.05 -9.94
N ARG A 43 -5.30 13.22 -10.36
CA ARG A 43 -5.48 14.49 -9.62
C ARG A 43 -6.74 15.24 -10.01
N SER A 44 -7.48 14.79 -11.02
CA SER A 44 -8.75 15.41 -11.38
C SER A 44 -9.75 15.26 -10.23
N ARG A 45 -10.72 16.17 -10.16
CA ARG A 45 -11.81 16.08 -9.17
C ARG A 45 -12.54 14.74 -9.28
N GLU A 46 -12.91 14.35 -10.49
CA GLU A 46 -13.54 13.06 -10.79
C GLU A 46 -12.69 11.87 -10.31
N GLY A 47 -11.37 11.91 -10.52
CA GLY A 47 -10.46 10.86 -10.05
C GLY A 47 -10.41 10.72 -8.53
N ARG A 48 -10.40 11.86 -7.83
CA ARG A 48 -10.49 11.89 -6.36
C ARG A 48 -11.84 11.37 -5.86
N GLU A 49 -12.93 11.77 -6.48
CA GLU A 49 -14.29 11.30 -6.13
C GLU A 49 -14.44 9.80 -6.38
N ALA A 50 -13.93 9.29 -7.51
CA ALA A 50 -13.90 7.85 -7.78
C ALA A 50 -13.03 7.09 -6.76
N THR A 51 -11.89 7.65 -6.37
CA THR A 51 -11.01 7.06 -5.34
C THR A 51 -11.72 7.00 -3.99
N ALA A 52 -12.34 8.11 -3.57
CA ALA A 52 -13.06 8.18 -2.31
C ALA A 52 -14.28 7.23 -2.26
N ARG A 53 -15.05 7.15 -3.36
CA ARG A 53 -16.18 6.22 -3.48
C ARG A 53 -15.71 4.78 -3.36
N PHE A 54 -14.67 4.40 -4.11
CA PHE A 54 -14.11 3.06 -4.03
C PHE A 54 -13.62 2.74 -2.61
N ASP A 55 -12.84 3.64 -1.98
CA ASP A 55 -12.30 3.41 -0.63
C ASP A 55 -13.40 3.27 0.43
N ALA A 56 -14.52 3.98 0.29
CA ALA A 56 -15.66 3.91 1.20
C ALA A 56 -16.41 2.56 1.15
N GLU A 57 -16.31 1.84 0.03
CA GLU A 57 -16.93 0.53 -0.17
C GLU A 57 -16.06 -0.63 0.38
N GLN A 58 -14.82 -0.37 0.79
CA GLN A 58 -13.90 -1.42 1.22
C GLN A 58 -14.15 -1.86 2.67
N PRO A 59 -14.04 -3.16 2.98
CA PRO A 59 -14.19 -3.65 4.35
C PRO A 59 -12.97 -3.35 5.23
N PHE A 60 -11.87 -2.86 4.65
CA PHE A 60 -10.60 -2.57 5.31
C PHE A 60 -10.16 -1.12 5.08
N ARG A 61 -9.20 -0.66 5.87
CA ARG A 61 -8.72 0.74 5.82
C ARG A 61 -7.74 0.97 4.68
N VAL A 62 -7.99 2.03 3.90
CA VAL A 62 -7.09 2.53 2.85
C VAL A 62 -6.63 3.95 3.19
N HIS A 63 -5.32 4.17 3.23
CA HIS A 63 -4.69 5.48 3.33
C HIS A 63 -4.17 5.89 1.96
N ARG A 64 -4.73 6.97 1.43
CA ARG A 64 -4.27 7.57 0.18
C ARG A 64 -3.20 8.62 0.43
N ASP A 65 -2.07 8.52 -0.25
CA ASP A 65 -1.17 9.64 -0.43
C ASP A 65 -1.71 10.58 -1.50
N GLN A 66 -1.44 11.88 -1.35
CA GLN A 66 -1.87 12.90 -2.30
C GLN A 66 -1.15 12.80 -3.66
N THR A 67 -0.04 12.06 -3.75
CA THR A 67 0.64 11.82 -5.02
C THR A 67 -0.06 10.75 -5.85
N THR A 68 0.11 10.83 -7.17
CA THR A 68 -0.34 9.80 -8.12
C THR A 68 0.64 8.65 -8.26
N MET A 69 1.80 8.77 -7.62
CA MET A 69 2.85 7.76 -7.59
C MET A 69 3.64 7.93 -6.28
N LEU A 70 3.66 6.87 -5.47
CA LEU A 70 4.60 6.66 -4.39
C LEU A 70 5.98 6.35 -4.99
N LEU A 71 6.99 7.03 -4.49
CA LEU A 71 8.39 6.75 -4.76
C LEU A 71 9.08 6.51 -3.40
N PRO A 72 10.17 5.72 -3.36
CA PRO A 72 10.92 5.42 -2.13
C PRO A 72 11.74 6.63 -1.65
N THR A 73 11.06 7.75 -1.41
CA THR A 73 11.64 9.01 -0.91
C THR A 73 11.57 9.08 0.61
N PRO A 74 12.34 9.97 1.25
CA PRO A 74 12.24 10.19 2.69
C PRO A 74 10.82 10.51 3.17
N ARG A 75 10.06 11.33 2.41
CA ARG A 75 8.67 11.69 2.73
C ARG A 75 7.76 10.46 2.75
N THR A 76 7.78 9.67 1.68
CA THR A 76 6.95 8.45 1.57
C THR A 76 7.33 7.44 2.66
N THR A 77 8.62 7.29 2.92
CA THR A 77 9.15 6.37 3.93
C THR A 77 8.72 6.80 5.33
N ALA A 78 8.80 8.10 5.66
CA ALA A 78 8.32 8.63 6.93
C ALA A 78 6.82 8.40 7.11
N ARG A 79 6.03 8.58 6.05
CA ARG A 79 4.59 8.30 6.07
C ARG A 79 4.31 6.81 6.31
N ALA A 80 5.02 5.92 5.63
CA ALA A 80 4.91 4.48 5.85
C ALA A 80 5.30 4.08 7.28
N LYS A 81 6.37 4.65 7.85
CA LYS A 81 6.76 4.45 9.26
C LYS A 81 5.67 4.90 10.24
N LEU A 82 5.04 6.06 9.99
CA LEU A 82 3.94 6.54 10.81
C LEU A 82 2.75 5.59 10.79
N LEU A 83 2.39 5.06 9.62
CA LEU A 83 1.30 4.08 9.50
C LEU A 83 1.67 2.74 10.15
N LEU A 84 2.90 2.26 9.94
CA LEU A 84 3.43 1.06 10.58
C LEU A 84 3.26 1.14 12.11
N LYS A 85 3.71 2.23 12.72
CA LYS A 85 3.58 2.47 14.17
C LYS A 85 2.13 2.65 14.61
N ARG A 86 1.36 3.47 13.89
CA ARG A 86 -0.05 3.78 14.23
C ARG A 86 -0.92 2.53 14.28
N TYR A 87 -0.69 1.59 13.36
CA TYR A 87 -1.47 0.37 13.27
C TYR A 87 -0.79 -0.83 13.95
N GLU A 88 0.32 -0.61 14.65
CA GLU A 88 1.11 -1.65 15.31
C GLU A 88 1.41 -2.81 14.36
N ALA A 89 1.68 -2.49 13.09
CA ALA A 89 1.99 -3.47 12.08
C ALA A 89 3.46 -3.85 12.21
N THR A 90 3.71 -5.16 12.33
CA THR A 90 5.07 -5.73 12.35
C THR A 90 5.44 -6.35 11.01
N SER A 91 4.47 -6.53 10.12
CA SER A 91 4.68 -6.99 8.75
C SER A 91 4.50 -5.86 7.73
N VAL A 92 5.29 -5.87 6.67
CA VAL A 92 5.13 -4.99 5.49
C VAL A 92 5.01 -5.84 4.24
N TRP A 93 4.03 -5.53 3.40
CA TRP A 93 3.87 -6.12 2.08
C TRP A 93 3.96 -5.04 1.01
N PHE A 94 5.01 -5.07 0.21
CA PHE A 94 5.13 -4.26 -1.00
C PHE A 94 4.37 -4.92 -2.14
N GLY A 95 3.30 -4.28 -2.57
CA GLY A 95 2.41 -4.82 -3.61
C GLY A 95 3.08 -5.02 -4.96
N ALA A 96 4.12 -4.22 -5.24
CA ALA A 96 5.14 -4.48 -6.25
C ALA A 96 6.52 -4.27 -5.60
N ALA A 97 7.43 -5.23 -5.79
CA ALA A 97 8.73 -5.23 -5.13
C ALA A 97 9.59 -4.02 -5.53
N ALA A 98 9.67 -3.70 -6.82
CA ALA A 98 10.42 -2.57 -7.32
C ALA A 98 9.50 -1.39 -7.72
N PRO A 99 9.85 -0.12 -7.40
CA PRO A 99 10.98 0.31 -6.57
C PRO A 99 10.63 0.43 -5.07
N LEU A 100 9.39 0.21 -4.66
CA LEU A 100 8.93 0.53 -3.29
C LEU A 100 9.61 -0.33 -2.21
N GLY A 101 10.04 -1.54 -2.55
CA GLY A 101 10.82 -2.40 -1.68
C GLY A 101 12.15 -1.80 -1.22
N LEU A 102 12.67 -0.76 -1.89
CA LEU A 102 13.84 0.00 -1.42
C LEU A 102 13.62 0.69 -0.06
N MET A 103 12.36 0.85 0.38
CA MET A 103 12.04 1.35 1.73
C MET A 103 12.25 0.29 2.83
N ALA A 104 12.51 -0.97 2.48
CA ALA A 104 12.59 -2.10 3.41
C ALA A 104 13.58 -1.89 4.58
N PRO A 105 14.85 -1.46 4.37
CA PRO A 105 15.78 -1.26 5.48
C PRO A 105 15.29 -0.24 6.50
N ALA A 106 14.73 0.87 6.01
CA ALA A 106 14.21 1.93 6.86
C ALA A 106 12.97 1.49 7.64
N LEU A 107 12.07 0.70 7.04
CA LEU A 107 10.90 0.15 7.73
C LEU A 107 11.28 -0.93 8.74
N ARG A 108 12.31 -1.74 8.46
CA ARG A 108 12.87 -2.69 9.42
C ARG A 108 13.45 -1.98 10.65
N ALA A 109 14.23 -0.92 10.45
CA ALA A 109 14.73 -0.07 11.53
C ALA A 109 13.60 0.60 12.35
N ALA A 110 12.39 0.71 11.79
CA ALA A 110 11.21 1.25 12.47
C ALA A 110 10.35 0.17 13.17
N GLY A 111 10.78 -1.09 13.20
CA GLY A 111 10.12 -2.18 13.92
C GLY A 111 9.44 -3.25 13.05
N ALA A 112 9.52 -3.15 11.71
CA ALA A 112 9.02 -4.22 10.86
C ALA A 112 9.90 -5.47 10.98
N THR A 113 9.33 -6.60 11.42
CA THR A 113 10.00 -7.88 11.59
C THR A 113 9.92 -8.75 10.33
N ARG A 114 8.83 -8.62 9.56
CA ARG A 114 8.60 -9.36 8.31
C ARG A 114 8.37 -8.39 7.15
N LEU A 115 9.10 -8.57 6.05
CA LEU A 115 8.93 -7.77 4.84
C LEU A 115 8.82 -8.70 3.62
N VAL A 116 7.78 -8.50 2.83
CA VAL A 116 7.45 -9.29 1.64
C VAL A 116 7.31 -8.35 0.45
N GLY A 117 7.90 -8.68 -0.70
CA GLY A 117 7.68 -7.98 -1.96
C GLY A 117 7.16 -8.95 -3.01
N THR A 118 6.12 -8.55 -3.74
CA THR A 118 5.58 -9.34 -4.85
C THR A 118 6.21 -8.89 -6.16
N THR A 119 6.74 -9.84 -6.93
CA THR A 119 7.24 -9.60 -8.30
C THR A 119 6.14 -9.83 -9.32
N HIS A 120 6.20 -9.10 -10.45
CA HIS A 120 5.21 -9.16 -11.53
C HIS A 120 5.83 -9.36 -12.92
N GLY A 121 7.10 -9.77 -12.98
CA GLY A 121 7.80 -10.10 -14.23
C GLY A 121 8.47 -8.92 -14.92
N HIS A 122 8.56 -7.76 -14.25
CA HIS A 122 9.19 -6.53 -14.77
C HIS A 122 10.49 -6.17 -14.03
N GLU A 123 10.95 -7.06 -13.15
CA GLU A 123 12.08 -6.81 -12.24
C GLU A 123 13.45 -7.23 -12.80
N ALA A 124 13.47 -7.82 -14.01
CA ALA A 124 14.69 -8.26 -14.69
C ALA A 124 15.48 -7.09 -15.29
#